data_AF-A0A7V3SJW0-F1
#
_entry.id   AF-A0A7V3SJW0-F1
#
_cell.length_a   1.000
_cell.length_b   1.000
_cell.length_c   1.000
_cell.angle_alpha   90.00
_cell.angle_beta   90.00
_cell.angle_gamma   90.00
#
_symmetry.space_group_name_H-M   'P 1'
#
loop_
_entity.id
_entity.type
_entity.pdbx_description
1 polymer ?
#
loop_
_entity_poly.entity_id
_entity_poly.type
_entity_poly.pdbx_seq_one_letter_code
_entity_poly.pdbx_strand_id
1 'polypeptide(L)'
;GVTLFAEFGKYLVGTINVSNLTVHSGIRVAQFRQKPTPPAPPLRDDKVYVSFIMSDGDNLPVLTTHNFPQLWRDPLRGKIPIGWTISPAAGLLIPAVVDYYYETSTPQDYWLTAVSGLGYTYPDQYGIRYRDREKVYTDFLNLTRLAMVPMDLHAAWIMGITQPKLIAQYAELVRPQALFPDYGRRVTRYEDATYLTSRNVPVFHAVMGWRENASPEEQVALWEQQVRAITPQRRPAFLHLFLWNWGTSLPMLRDLLQRLGDDYVAVRPDHLATLYLQAMEREQIIVRPPDRIAALGDERISFTLHVRNTGKERQKVSVRVEEGLQQAATSFDTIDLFPPNGVDVLVEGIPVADAVKVAFEGALGRREVRIPVLRVKPDMVVGTLPPPQQLEPAGFYEAENLGHLSGAELPDPEATGGTAWSAVPGKAQPGHIVFGPYAGMPAGRYLVLFRIKRTDEAQGALLKVDTCVGGGSPVTAERIVQAQELPLGAYRYVALTTSHPGGAIETRVEWFGAASVVVDHVGIWRIR
;
A
#
# COMPACT_ATOMS: atom_id res chain seq x y z
N GLY A 1 -8.65 -11.20 -18.18
CA GLY A 1 -10.12 -11.15 -18.02
C GLY A 1 -10.56 -9.83 -17.40
N VAL A 2 -10.39 -9.67 -16.09
CA VAL A 2 -10.88 -8.50 -15.33
C VAL A 2 -10.34 -7.17 -15.86
N THR A 3 -9.05 -7.06 -16.15
CA THR A 3 -8.43 -5.87 -16.76
C THR A 3 -9.19 -5.43 -18.01
N LEU A 4 -9.46 -6.36 -18.94
CA LEU A 4 -10.16 -6.07 -20.19
C LEU A 4 -11.59 -5.54 -19.94
N PHE A 5 -12.33 -6.14 -19.00
CA PHE A 5 -13.65 -5.63 -18.61
C PHE A 5 -13.56 -4.23 -18.00
N ALA A 6 -12.62 -4.02 -17.07
CA ALA A 6 -12.40 -2.74 -16.42
C ALA A 6 -12.11 -1.63 -17.43
N GLU A 7 -11.22 -1.86 -18.40
CA GLU A 7 -10.88 -0.91 -19.47
C GLU A 7 -12.11 -0.39 -20.23
N PHE A 8 -13.14 -1.24 -20.38
CA PHE A 8 -14.43 -0.92 -21.00
C PHE A 8 -15.53 -0.53 -20.00
N GLY A 9 -15.18 -0.12 -18.77
CA GLY A 9 -16.14 0.31 -17.76
C GLY A 9 -17.11 -0.81 -17.36
N LYS A 10 -16.66 -2.07 -17.41
CA LYS A 10 -17.43 -3.24 -16.99
C LYS A 10 -16.81 -3.85 -15.74
N TYR A 11 -17.62 -4.59 -15.01
CA TYR A 11 -17.21 -5.37 -13.85
C TYR A 11 -17.69 -6.81 -14.03
N LEU A 12 -16.98 -7.74 -13.40
CA LEU A 12 -17.30 -9.15 -13.36
C LEU A 12 -18.10 -9.47 -12.08
N VAL A 13 -19.02 -10.41 -12.17
CA VAL A 13 -19.58 -11.07 -10.98
C VAL A 13 -19.11 -12.51 -11.04
N GLY A 14 -18.35 -12.97 -10.04
CA GLY A 14 -17.79 -14.32 -10.01
C GLY A 14 -18.89 -15.35 -9.77
N THR A 15 -19.39 -15.98 -10.83
CA THR A 15 -20.53 -16.93 -10.75
C THR A 15 -20.22 -18.31 -11.33
N ILE A 16 -18.99 -18.53 -11.76
CA ILE A 16 -18.56 -19.86 -12.25
C ILE A 16 -18.70 -20.86 -11.10
N ASN A 17 -19.22 -22.06 -11.40
CA ASN A 17 -19.45 -23.14 -10.45
C ASN A 17 -20.47 -22.84 -9.32
N VAL A 18 -21.37 -21.87 -9.53
CA VAL A 18 -22.52 -21.67 -8.63
C VAL A 18 -23.74 -22.39 -9.20
N SER A 19 -24.24 -23.37 -8.46
CA SER A 19 -25.49 -24.06 -8.79
C SER A 19 -26.72 -23.24 -8.39
N ASN A 20 -27.85 -23.50 -9.05
CA ASN A 20 -29.19 -23.05 -8.63
C ASN A 20 -29.42 -21.53 -8.59
N LEU A 21 -28.64 -20.72 -9.33
CA LEU A 21 -28.81 -19.26 -9.34
C LEU A 21 -30.22 -18.79 -9.71
N THR A 22 -30.91 -19.48 -10.63
CA THR A 22 -32.29 -19.16 -11.00
C THR A 22 -33.27 -19.37 -9.84
N VAL A 23 -33.03 -20.37 -9.00
CA VAL A 23 -33.81 -20.65 -7.79
C VAL A 23 -33.46 -19.65 -6.69
N HIS A 24 -32.16 -19.47 -6.42
CA HIS A 24 -31.68 -18.57 -5.38
C HIS A 24 -32.16 -17.12 -5.59
N SER A 25 -32.05 -16.58 -6.80
CA SER A 25 -32.48 -15.21 -7.14
C SER A 25 -34.01 -15.02 -7.11
N GLY A 26 -34.78 -16.11 -7.08
CA GLY A 26 -36.22 -16.07 -6.86
C GLY A 26 -36.62 -15.82 -5.41
N ILE A 27 -35.71 -16.06 -4.45
CA ILE A 27 -35.97 -15.85 -3.02
C ILE A 27 -36.01 -14.35 -2.71
N ARG A 28 -36.89 -13.95 -1.79
CA ARG A 28 -37.04 -12.56 -1.35
C ARG A 28 -36.66 -12.46 0.12
N VAL A 29 -35.62 -11.69 0.40
CA VAL A 29 -35.23 -11.30 1.76
C VAL A 29 -35.66 -9.84 1.93
N ALA A 30 -36.45 -9.56 2.96
CA ALA A 30 -37.08 -8.25 3.13
C ALA A 30 -36.06 -7.14 3.37
N GLN A 31 -35.03 -7.42 4.17
CA GLN A 31 -33.92 -6.51 4.44
C GLN A 31 -32.71 -7.30 4.92
N PHE A 32 -31.55 -7.06 4.32
CA PHE A 32 -30.29 -7.50 4.92
C PHE A 32 -29.87 -6.48 5.97
N ARG A 33 -29.53 -6.96 7.16
CA ARG A 33 -29.02 -6.12 8.23
C ARG A 33 -27.91 -6.84 8.98
N GLN A 34 -26.74 -6.23 9.05
CA GLN A 34 -25.68 -6.74 9.89
C GLN A 34 -26.13 -6.68 11.36
N LYS A 35 -25.63 -7.60 12.17
CA LYS A 35 -25.91 -7.54 13.62
C LYS A 35 -25.36 -6.23 14.20
N PRO A 36 -26.04 -5.65 15.21
CA PRO A 36 -25.59 -4.41 15.84
C PRO A 36 -24.12 -4.47 16.23
N THR A 37 -23.36 -3.44 15.86
CA THR A 37 -21.95 -3.33 16.21
C THR A 37 -21.80 -3.30 17.74
N PRO A 38 -21.03 -4.24 18.33
CA PRO A 38 -20.67 -4.15 19.74
C PRO A 38 -19.75 -2.93 19.95
N PRO A 39 -19.69 -2.36 21.17
CA PRO A 39 -18.81 -1.23 21.43
C PRO A 39 -17.36 -1.59 21.11
N ALA A 40 -16.64 -0.67 20.46
CA ALA A 40 -15.20 -0.80 20.29
C ALA A 40 -14.51 -0.88 21.67
N PRO A 41 -13.43 -1.65 21.81
CA PRO A 41 -12.62 -1.60 23.03
C PRO A 41 -12.08 -0.18 23.25
N PRO A 42 -11.70 0.20 24.48
CA PRO A 42 -11.10 1.50 24.71
C PRO A 42 -9.76 1.64 23.97
N LEU A 43 -9.54 2.83 23.38
CA LEU A 43 -8.26 3.18 22.78
C LEU A 43 -7.17 3.29 23.86
N ARG A 44 -6.14 2.46 23.74
CA ARG A 44 -4.97 2.41 24.61
C ARG A 44 -3.74 2.90 23.86
N ASP A 45 -2.93 3.72 24.52
CA ASP A 45 -1.78 4.37 23.89
C ASP A 45 -0.56 3.45 23.76
N ASP A 46 -0.59 2.26 24.37
CA ASP A 46 0.51 1.28 24.37
C ASP A 46 0.32 0.13 23.36
N LYS A 47 -0.76 0.12 22.56
CA LYS A 47 -1.16 -1.04 21.75
C LYS A 47 -1.05 -0.87 20.24
N VAL A 48 -0.91 -2.00 19.56
CA VAL A 48 -1.07 -2.14 18.12
C VAL A 48 -2.40 -2.83 17.86
N TYR A 49 -3.32 -2.16 17.20
CA TYR A 49 -4.60 -2.72 16.81
C TYR A 49 -4.48 -3.35 15.43
N VAL A 50 -4.97 -4.58 15.29
CA VAL A 50 -4.90 -5.32 14.02
C VAL A 50 -6.29 -5.80 13.61
N SER A 51 -6.60 -5.74 12.32
CA SER A 51 -7.86 -6.27 11.79
C SER A 51 -7.61 -7.28 10.69
N PHE A 52 -8.14 -8.48 10.88
CA PHE A 52 -8.16 -9.53 9.86
C PHE A 52 -9.28 -9.32 8.87
N ILE A 53 -8.98 -9.41 7.57
CA ILE A 53 -10.01 -9.36 6.51
C ILE A 53 -9.82 -10.53 5.56
N MET A 54 -10.85 -11.35 5.45
CA MET A 54 -10.94 -12.51 4.58
C MET A 54 -11.33 -12.11 3.15
N SER A 55 -10.49 -12.48 2.19
CA SER A 55 -10.63 -12.12 0.77
C SER A 55 -11.71 -12.94 0.02
N ASP A 56 -11.89 -12.59 -1.25
CA ASP A 56 -12.61 -13.36 -2.29
C ASP A 56 -14.13 -13.53 -2.10
N GLY A 57 -14.77 -12.75 -1.21
CA GLY A 57 -16.22 -12.71 -1.06
C GLY A 57 -16.99 -12.10 -2.25
N ASP A 58 -16.29 -11.61 -3.28
CA ASP A 58 -16.88 -11.22 -4.56
C ASP A 58 -17.26 -12.42 -5.43
N ASN A 59 -16.60 -13.56 -5.18
CA ASN A 59 -16.80 -14.78 -5.92
C ASN A 59 -17.90 -15.61 -5.24
N LEU A 60 -19.10 -15.65 -5.83
CA LEU A 60 -20.24 -16.40 -5.28
C LEU A 60 -19.99 -17.90 -5.00
N PRO A 61 -19.16 -18.66 -5.74
CA PRO A 61 -18.79 -20.02 -5.35
C PRO A 61 -18.06 -20.07 -3.99
N VAL A 62 -17.27 -19.03 -3.62
CA VAL A 62 -16.63 -18.93 -2.30
C VAL A 62 -17.67 -18.91 -1.19
N LEU A 63 -18.76 -18.16 -1.38
CA LEU A 63 -19.84 -18.02 -0.41
C LEU A 63 -20.73 -19.27 -0.32
N THR A 64 -20.80 -20.08 -1.37
CA THR A 64 -21.79 -21.16 -1.50
C THR A 64 -21.20 -22.55 -1.30
N THR A 65 -20.18 -22.93 -2.07
CA THR A 65 -19.71 -24.33 -2.16
C THR A 65 -18.24 -24.52 -1.83
N HIS A 66 -17.44 -23.44 -1.78
CA HIS A 66 -15.99 -23.52 -1.54
C HIS A 66 -15.63 -23.12 -0.09
N ASN A 67 -14.81 -22.09 0.10
CA ASN A 67 -14.06 -21.93 1.34
C ASN A 67 -14.87 -21.36 2.52
N PHE A 68 -15.74 -20.37 2.28
CA PHE A 68 -16.45 -19.72 3.39
C PHE A 68 -17.30 -20.71 4.19
N PRO A 69 -18.07 -21.64 3.60
CA PRO A 69 -18.81 -22.65 4.38
C PRO A 69 -17.96 -23.45 5.37
N GLN A 70 -16.71 -23.75 5.01
CA GLN A 70 -15.79 -24.50 5.87
C GLN A 70 -15.24 -23.60 6.98
N LEU A 71 -14.73 -22.41 6.62
CA LEU A 71 -14.22 -21.42 7.58
C LEU A 71 -15.31 -20.93 8.54
N TRP A 72 -16.55 -20.84 8.08
CA TRP A 72 -17.71 -20.40 8.87
C TRP A 72 -18.13 -21.43 9.93
N ARG A 73 -17.84 -22.71 9.71
CA ARG A 73 -18.13 -23.81 10.64
C ARG A 73 -17.00 -24.07 11.63
N ASP A 74 -15.85 -23.43 11.46
CA ASP A 74 -14.70 -23.62 12.34
C ASP A 74 -15.03 -23.15 13.78
N PRO A 75 -14.72 -23.95 14.82
CA PRO A 75 -15.02 -23.63 16.21
C PRO A 75 -14.21 -22.46 16.81
N LEU A 76 -13.20 -21.94 16.09
CA LEU A 76 -12.49 -20.71 16.43
C LEU A 76 -13.23 -19.46 15.93
N ARG A 77 -14.19 -19.59 15.00
CA ARG A 77 -15.03 -18.45 14.61
C ARG A 77 -15.82 -17.96 15.83
N GLY A 78 -15.90 -16.65 15.99
CA GLY A 78 -16.50 -16.04 17.18
C GLY A 78 -15.54 -15.85 18.35
N LYS A 79 -14.31 -16.36 18.26
CA LYS A 79 -13.23 -16.09 19.25
C LYS A 79 -12.22 -15.05 18.74
N ILE A 80 -12.08 -14.94 17.42
CA ILE A 80 -11.20 -13.99 16.75
C ILE A 80 -12.09 -13.03 15.95
N PRO A 81 -11.89 -11.70 16.04
CA PRO A 81 -12.61 -10.75 15.18
C PRO A 81 -12.13 -10.87 13.74
N ILE A 82 -13.08 -11.07 12.82
CA ILE A 82 -12.81 -11.29 11.40
C ILE A 82 -13.76 -10.43 10.56
N GLY A 83 -13.16 -9.65 9.65
CA GLY A 83 -13.87 -9.04 8.53
C GLY A 83 -14.08 -10.06 7.41
N TRP A 84 -15.31 -10.25 6.98
CA TRP A 84 -15.68 -11.10 5.86
C TRP A 84 -16.10 -10.24 4.68
N THR A 85 -15.52 -10.49 3.51
CA THR A 85 -15.89 -9.75 2.30
C THR A 85 -17.15 -10.34 1.68
N ILE A 86 -17.97 -9.52 1.03
CA ILE A 86 -19.14 -9.95 0.26
C ILE A 86 -19.43 -8.97 -0.88
N SER A 87 -19.71 -9.47 -2.09
CA SER A 87 -20.14 -8.60 -3.19
C SER A 87 -21.60 -8.15 -3.00
N PRO A 88 -21.93 -6.87 -3.28
CA PRO A 88 -23.31 -6.39 -3.37
C PRO A 88 -24.21 -7.21 -4.30
N ALA A 89 -23.63 -7.84 -5.34
CA ALA A 89 -24.38 -8.70 -6.25
C ALA A 89 -24.87 -10.00 -5.58
N ALA A 90 -24.24 -10.45 -4.49
CA ALA A 90 -24.66 -11.64 -3.75
C ALA A 90 -26.07 -11.49 -3.17
N GLY A 91 -26.44 -10.28 -2.71
CA GLY A 91 -27.78 -10.00 -2.20
C GLY A 91 -28.88 -10.12 -3.26
N LEU A 92 -28.53 -10.02 -4.55
CA LEU A 92 -29.47 -10.22 -5.66
C LEU A 92 -29.49 -11.66 -6.17
N LEU A 93 -28.33 -12.31 -6.21
CA LEU A 93 -28.15 -13.59 -6.87
C LEU A 93 -28.30 -14.80 -5.94
N ILE A 94 -27.89 -14.65 -4.68
CA ILE A 94 -27.94 -15.69 -3.65
C ILE A 94 -28.51 -15.17 -2.31
N PRO A 95 -29.65 -14.45 -2.31
CA PRO A 95 -30.17 -13.75 -1.13
C PRO A 95 -30.29 -14.62 0.13
N ALA A 96 -30.78 -15.87 0.01
CA ALA A 96 -30.89 -16.77 1.17
C ALA A 96 -29.53 -17.16 1.79
N VAL A 97 -28.46 -17.22 0.97
CA VAL A 97 -27.11 -17.53 1.46
C VAL A 97 -26.55 -16.33 2.22
N VAL A 98 -26.78 -15.12 1.70
CA VAL A 98 -26.43 -13.87 2.40
C VAL A 98 -27.18 -13.77 3.74
N ASP A 99 -28.48 -14.06 3.73
CA ASP A 99 -29.32 -14.02 4.93
C ASP A 99 -28.83 -15.01 6.00
N TYR A 100 -28.53 -16.25 5.61
CA TYR A 100 -27.92 -17.25 6.50
C TYR A 100 -26.64 -16.74 7.17
N TYR A 101 -25.75 -16.10 6.40
CA TYR A 101 -24.52 -15.54 6.93
C TYR A 101 -24.79 -14.41 7.94
N TYR A 102 -25.73 -13.52 7.65
CA TYR A 102 -26.08 -12.40 8.53
C TYR A 102 -26.76 -12.90 9.82
N GLU A 103 -27.69 -13.84 9.71
CA GLU A 103 -28.40 -14.43 10.85
C GLU A 103 -27.44 -15.19 11.79
N THR A 104 -26.44 -15.87 11.24
CA THR A 104 -25.51 -16.72 12.00
C THR A 104 -24.18 -16.02 12.36
N SER A 105 -24.03 -14.74 12.01
CA SER A 105 -22.90 -13.91 12.46
C SER A 105 -22.80 -13.88 13.98
N THR A 106 -21.58 -13.96 14.51
CA THR A 106 -21.26 -13.68 15.91
C THR A 106 -20.96 -12.20 16.09
N PRO A 107 -20.84 -11.68 17.33
CA PRO A 107 -20.38 -10.31 17.56
C PRO A 107 -18.98 -10.01 16.99
N GLN A 108 -18.16 -11.04 16.74
CA GLN A 108 -16.81 -10.94 16.19
C GLN A 108 -16.77 -10.91 14.65
N ASP A 109 -17.90 -11.15 13.98
CA ASP A 109 -17.99 -11.11 12.52
C ASP A 109 -18.43 -9.72 12.06
N TYR A 110 -17.78 -9.20 11.01
CA TYR A 110 -18.17 -7.95 10.34
C TYR A 110 -18.12 -8.12 8.83
N TRP A 111 -19.16 -7.66 8.12
CA TRP A 111 -19.24 -7.75 6.66
C TRP A 111 -18.86 -6.44 5.99
N LEU A 112 -18.05 -6.56 4.93
CA LEU A 112 -17.60 -5.44 4.12
C LEU A 112 -17.70 -5.76 2.63
N THR A 113 -17.84 -4.72 1.81
CA THR A 113 -17.93 -4.85 0.35
C THR A 113 -16.66 -5.46 -0.22
N ALA A 114 -16.81 -6.48 -1.07
CA ALA A 114 -15.72 -7.13 -1.79
C ALA A 114 -15.33 -6.42 -3.09
N VAL A 115 -14.20 -6.83 -3.67
CA VAL A 115 -13.53 -6.15 -4.79
C VAL A 115 -14.47 -5.87 -5.98
N SER A 116 -14.42 -4.71 -6.62
CA SER A 116 -13.94 -3.43 -6.07
C SER A 116 -15.10 -2.46 -5.93
N GLY A 117 -16.21 -2.95 -5.37
CA GLY A 117 -17.48 -2.22 -5.27
C GLY A 117 -18.67 -3.10 -5.67
N LEU A 118 -19.50 -2.61 -6.59
CA LEU A 118 -20.66 -3.35 -7.12
C LEU A 118 -20.29 -4.73 -7.70
N GLY A 119 -19.08 -4.87 -8.25
CA GLY A 119 -18.54 -6.14 -8.72
C GLY A 119 -17.04 -6.07 -8.94
N TYR A 120 -16.46 -7.19 -9.34
CA TYR A 120 -15.02 -7.38 -9.50
C TYR A 120 -14.49 -6.58 -10.68
N THR A 121 -13.71 -5.54 -10.38
CA THR A 121 -13.03 -4.69 -11.36
C THR A 121 -11.75 -4.10 -10.79
N TYR A 122 -10.97 -3.41 -11.63
CA TYR A 122 -9.75 -2.69 -11.24
C TYR A 122 -9.92 -1.20 -11.47
N PRO A 123 -10.15 -0.38 -10.42
CA PRO A 123 -10.30 1.07 -10.54
C PRO A 123 -9.21 1.78 -11.36
N ASP A 124 -7.94 1.33 -11.26
CA ASP A 124 -6.85 1.89 -12.05
C ASP A 124 -7.05 1.76 -13.57
N GLN A 125 -7.81 0.75 -14.00
CA GLN A 125 -8.11 0.47 -15.40
C GLN A 125 -9.54 0.86 -15.78
N TYR A 126 -10.38 1.19 -14.79
CA TYR A 126 -11.81 1.36 -15.02
C TYR A 126 -12.12 2.51 -15.98
N GLY A 127 -12.76 2.17 -17.09
CA GLY A 127 -13.18 3.10 -18.13
C GLY A 127 -12.05 3.75 -18.92
N ILE A 128 -10.81 3.23 -18.90
CA ILE A 128 -9.67 3.90 -19.54
C ILE A 128 -9.81 4.06 -21.06
N ARG A 129 -10.66 3.26 -21.72
CA ARG A 129 -10.97 3.40 -23.16
C ARG A 129 -12.05 4.44 -23.46
N TYR A 130 -12.69 5.02 -22.46
CA TYR A 130 -13.71 6.05 -22.66
C TYR A 130 -13.07 7.42 -22.75
N ARG A 131 -13.61 8.27 -23.64
CA ARG A 131 -13.21 9.68 -23.74
C ARG A 131 -13.43 10.42 -22.42
N ASP A 132 -14.54 10.12 -21.75
CA ASP A 132 -14.88 10.66 -20.43
C ASP A 132 -14.76 9.58 -19.35
N ARG A 133 -13.52 9.17 -19.08
CA ARG A 133 -13.20 8.17 -18.05
C ARG A 133 -13.69 8.60 -16.66
N GLU A 134 -13.57 9.89 -16.34
CA GLU A 134 -13.91 10.42 -15.03
C GLU A 134 -15.41 10.26 -14.73
N LYS A 135 -16.27 10.57 -15.70
CA LYS A 135 -17.70 10.31 -15.57
C LYS A 135 -18.00 8.82 -15.41
N VAL A 136 -17.39 7.96 -16.23
CA VAL A 136 -17.62 6.50 -16.18
C VAL A 136 -17.27 5.93 -14.80
N TYR A 137 -16.12 6.33 -14.25
CA TYR A 137 -15.73 5.91 -12.91
C TYR A 137 -16.63 6.50 -11.82
N THR A 138 -17.00 7.77 -11.93
CA THR A 138 -17.95 8.43 -11.01
C THR A 138 -19.31 7.72 -10.97
N ASP A 139 -19.86 7.37 -12.13
CA ASP A 139 -21.11 6.62 -12.24
C ASP A 139 -20.99 5.24 -11.56
N PHE A 140 -19.88 4.54 -11.75
CA PHE A 140 -19.62 3.25 -11.09
C PHE A 140 -19.54 3.36 -9.56
N LEU A 141 -18.89 4.40 -9.04
CA LEU A 141 -18.82 4.64 -7.59
C LEU A 141 -20.20 4.98 -7.01
N ASN A 142 -21.01 5.76 -7.73
CA ASN A 142 -22.40 6.02 -7.34
C ASN A 142 -23.24 4.74 -7.30
N LEU A 143 -23.12 3.88 -8.31
CA LEU A 143 -23.81 2.58 -8.33
C LEU A 143 -23.32 1.67 -7.20
N THR A 144 -22.03 1.68 -6.91
CA THR A 144 -21.44 0.94 -5.78
C THR A 144 -22.07 1.41 -4.46
N ARG A 145 -22.11 2.73 -4.20
CA ARG A 145 -22.75 3.28 -2.99
C ARG A 145 -24.20 2.83 -2.87
N LEU A 146 -24.98 2.91 -3.96
CA LEU A 146 -26.39 2.52 -3.96
C LEU A 146 -26.57 1.01 -3.69
N ALA A 147 -25.66 0.17 -4.18
CA ALA A 147 -25.72 -1.27 -3.98
C ALA A 147 -25.27 -1.73 -2.58
N MET A 148 -24.43 -0.94 -1.90
CA MET A 148 -24.00 -1.21 -0.52
C MET A 148 -25.14 -1.04 0.50
N VAL A 149 -26.02 -0.04 0.29
CA VAL A 149 -27.11 0.30 1.21
C VAL A 149 -28.06 -0.87 1.52
N PRO A 150 -28.65 -1.58 0.53
CA PRO A 150 -29.58 -2.68 0.82
C PRO A 150 -28.90 -3.89 1.48
N MET A 151 -27.58 -3.97 1.44
CA MET A 151 -26.79 -5.00 2.11
C MET A 151 -26.23 -4.57 3.47
N ASP A 152 -26.52 -3.34 3.92
CA ASP A 152 -26.00 -2.79 5.18
C ASP A 152 -24.46 -2.84 5.27
N LEU A 153 -23.79 -2.57 4.14
CA LEU A 153 -22.33 -2.57 4.04
C LEU A 153 -21.78 -1.15 4.21
N HIS A 154 -20.82 -0.99 5.13
CA HIS A 154 -20.29 0.33 5.50
C HIS A 154 -18.80 0.50 5.25
N ALA A 155 -18.06 -0.56 4.96
CA ALA A 155 -16.65 -0.52 4.60
C ALA A 155 -16.40 -1.29 3.30
N ALA A 156 -15.26 -1.05 2.65
CA ALA A 156 -14.94 -1.72 1.40
C ALA A 156 -13.49 -2.23 1.37
N TRP A 157 -13.33 -3.48 0.96
CA TRP A 157 -12.06 -4.06 0.55
C TRP A 157 -11.95 -3.96 -0.97
N ILE A 158 -10.91 -3.28 -1.45
CA ILE A 158 -10.78 -2.87 -2.86
C ILE A 158 -9.43 -3.27 -3.45
N MET A 159 -9.44 -3.73 -4.69
CA MET A 159 -8.25 -4.24 -5.39
C MET A 159 -8.06 -3.50 -6.72
N GLY A 160 -6.80 -3.39 -7.16
CA GLY A 160 -6.46 -2.77 -8.43
C GLY A 160 -6.67 -1.26 -8.41
N ILE A 161 -6.38 -0.64 -7.26
CA ILE A 161 -6.48 0.79 -7.03
C ILE A 161 -5.22 1.30 -6.31
N THR A 162 -4.21 1.64 -7.08
CA THR A 162 -2.91 2.10 -6.56
C THR A 162 -2.79 3.61 -6.55
N GLN A 163 -3.65 4.34 -7.28
CA GLN A 163 -3.55 5.79 -7.41
C GLN A 163 -4.24 6.52 -6.25
N PRO A 164 -3.52 7.38 -5.47
CA PRO A 164 -4.12 8.13 -4.36
C PRO A 164 -5.34 8.96 -4.76
N LYS A 165 -5.34 9.53 -5.99
CA LYS A 165 -6.49 10.28 -6.52
C LYS A 165 -7.74 9.41 -6.65
N LEU A 166 -7.59 8.17 -7.14
CA LEU A 166 -8.73 7.25 -7.30
C LEU A 166 -9.23 6.74 -5.94
N ILE A 167 -8.33 6.49 -4.98
CA ILE A 167 -8.68 6.14 -3.59
C ILE A 167 -9.48 7.28 -2.95
N ALA A 168 -8.99 8.53 -3.08
CA ALA A 168 -9.68 9.70 -2.55
C ALA A 168 -11.07 9.89 -3.19
N GLN A 169 -11.19 9.73 -4.51
CA GLN A 169 -12.47 9.81 -5.21
C GLN A 169 -13.43 8.69 -4.77
N TYR A 170 -12.93 7.47 -4.56
CA TYR A 170 -13.72 6.36 -4.02
C TYR A 170 -14.26 6.71 -2.63
N ALA A 171 -13.38 7.16 -1.72
CA ALA A 171 -13.75 7.54 -0.37
C ALA A 171 -14.81 8.67 -0.36
N GLU A 172 -14.68 9.66 -1.23
CA GLU A 172 -15.59 10.81 -1.31
C GLU A 172 -16.98 10.45 -1.84
N LEU A 173 -17.03 9.64 -2.90
CA LEU A 173 -18.29 9.31 -3.58
C LEU A 173 -19.02 8.13 -2.94
N VAL A 174 -18.30 7.10 -2.51
CA VAL A 174 -18.88 5.91 -1.87
C VAL A 174 -19.17 6.16 -0.39
N ARG A 175 -18.33 6.98 0.27
CA ARG A 175 -18.41 7.31 1.71
C ARG A 175 -18.39 6.10 2.65
N PRO A 176 -17.43 5.17 2.50
CA PRO A 176 -17.27 4.08 3.47
C PRO A 176 -16.70 4.62 4.79
N GLN A 177 -16.96 3.91 5.88
CA GLN A 177 -16.34 4.11 7.19
C GLN A 177 -14.83 3.87 7.15
N ALA A 178 -14.36 2.96 6.29
CA ALA A 178 -12.95 2.73 6.00
C ALA A 178 -12.75 2.02 4.67
N LEU A 179 -11.57 2.22 4.08
CA LEU A 179 -11.08 1.48 2.93
C LEU A 179 -9.97 0.53 3.35
N PHE A 180 -10.02 -0.67 2.79
CA PHE A 180 -8.99 -1.69 2.95
C PHE A 180 -8.46 -2.08 1.57
N PRO A 181 -7.48 -1.34 1.01
CA PRO A 181 -6.96 -1.67 -0.29
C PRO A 181 -6.05 -2.90 -0.27
N ASP A 182 -5.84 -3.43 -1.47
CA ASP A 182 -4.84 -4.42 -1.86
C ASP A 182 -5.23 -5.89 -1.74
N TYR A 183 -4.62 -6.68 -2.61
CA TYR A 183 -4.63 -8.13 -2.56
C TYR A 183 -3.19 -8.57 -2.25
N GLY A 184 -2.98 -8.92 -0.98
CA GLY A 184 -1.65 -9.13 -0.40
C GLY A 184 -0.89 -7.82 -0.11
N ARG A 185 0.25 -7.96 0.56
CA ARG A 185 1.14 -6.85 0.94
C ARG A 185 1.58 -6.05 -0.29
N ARG A 186 1.29 -4.75 -0.28
CA ARG A 186 1.75 -3.79 -1.32
C ARG A 186 2.57 -2.63 -0.77
N VAL A 187 2.66 -2.52 0.55
CA VAL A 187 3.36 -1.43 1.24
C VAL A 187 4.42 -1.99 2.18
N THR A 188 5.48 -1.22 2.33
CA THR A 188 6.64 -1.58 3.15
C THR A 188 6.80 -0.67 4.36
N ARG A 189 6.13 0.49 4.38
CA ARG A 189 6.12 1.42 5.52
C ARG A 189 4.75 1.60 6.14
N TYR A 190 4.76 1.94 7.42
CA TYR A 190 3.54 2.19 8.19
C TYR A 190 2.74 3.39 7.68
N GLU A 191 3.40 4.48 7.31
CA GLU A 191 2.74 5.73 6.89
C GLU A 191 2.05 5.60 5.52
N ASP A 192 2.49 4.63 4.72
CA ASP A 192 1.80 4.23 3.49
C ASP A 192 0.72 3.18 3.77
N ALA A 193 0.90 2.38 4.82
CA ALA A 193 -0.06 1.38 5.24
C ALA A 193 -1.32 1.99 5.85
N THR A 194 -1.19 3.06 6.62
CA THR A 194 -2.31 3.64 7.39
C THR A 194 -2.32 5.15 7.29
N TYR A 195 -3.38 5.69 6.70
CA TYR A 195 -3.55 7.13 6.55
C TYR A 195 -5.03 7.54 6.44
N LEU A 196 -5.28 8.84 6.53
CA LEU A 196 -6.57 9.44 6.25
C LEU A 196 -6.59 10.03 4.83
N THR A 197 -7.70 9.84 4.11
CA THR A 197 -7.96 10.59 2.87
C THR A 197 -8.18 12.07 3.15
N SER A 198 -8.34 12.86 2.08
CA SER A 198 -8.60 14.31 2.18
C SER A 198 -9.88 14.68 2.92
N ARG A 199 -10.82 13.74 3.12
CA ARG A 199 -12.06 13.91 3.90
C ARG A 199 -12.09 13.05 5.18
N ASN A 200 -10.93 12.72 5.72
CA ASN A 200 -10.77 11.93 6.95
C ASN A 200 -11.42 10.53 6.90
N VAL A 201 -11.45 9.88 5.73
CA VAL A 201 -11.78 8.44 5.65
C VAL A 201 -10.50 7.63 5.90
N PRO A 202 -10.48 6.71 6.87
CA PRO A 202 -9.38 5.78 7.08
C PRO A 202 -9.10 4.89 5.87
N VAL A 203 -7.81 4.74 5.55
CA VAL A 203 -7.29 3.79 4.58
C VAL A 203 -6.27 2.91 5.27
N PHE A 204 -6.44 1.59 5.17
CA PHE A 204 -5.53 0.59 5.72
C PHE A 204 -5.11 -0.38 4.59
N HIS A 205 -3.93 -0.17 4.01
CA HIS A 205 -3.36 -1.10 3.03
C HIS A 205 -2.93 -2.41 3.69
N ALA A 206 -3.04 -3.51 2.94
CA ALA A 206 -2.66 -4.82 3.41
C ALA A 206 -1.16 -4.88 3.74
N VAL A 207 -0.84 -5.45 4.91
CA VAL A 207 0.56 -5.59 5.35
C VAL A 207 1.07 -7.04 5.34
N MET A 208 0.21 -8.01 5.01
CA MET A 208 0.57 -9.42 4.92
C MET A 208 0.46 -9.94 3.49
N GLY A 209 1.44 -10.72 3.07
CA GLY A 209 1.44 -11.48 1.82
C GLY A 209 1.36 -12.99 2.08
N TRP A 210 1.62 -13.80 1.06
CA TRP A 210 1.75 -15.25 1.21
C TRP A 210 2.92 -15.75 0.38
N ARG A 211 3.41 -16.94 0.72
CA ARG A 211 4.39 -17.67 -0.09
C ARG A 211 3.72 -18.89 -0.67
N GLU A 212 3.80 -19.04 -1.98
CA GLU A 212 3.28 -20.24 -2.64
C GLU A 212 3.99 -21.49 -2.10
N ASN A 213 3.21 -22.55 -1.87
CA ASN A 213 3.69 -23.85 -1.35
C ASN A 213 4.36 -23.80 0.05
N ALA A 214 4.18 -22.73 0.84
CA ALA A 214 4.58 -22.73 2.23
C ALA A 214 3.70 -23.66 3.09
N SER A 215 4.31 -24.34 4.04
CA SER A 215 3.56 -25.00 5.13
C SER A 215 2.86 -23.94 6.00
N PRO A 216 1.80 -24.32 6.76
CA PRO A 216 1.12 -23.38 7.65
C PRO A 216 2.07 -22.69 8.65
N GLU A 217 3.05 -23.41 9.17
CA GLU A 217 4.06 -22.90 10.10
C GLU A 217 4.95 -21.83 9.45
N GLU A 218 5.48 -22.11 8.26
CA GLU A 218 6.28 -21.15 7.50
C GLU A 218 5.48 -19.91 7.11
N GLN A 219 4.20 -20.09 6.78
CA GLN A 219 3.30 -19.00 6.42
C GLN A 219 3.00 -18.10 7.63
N VAL A 220 2.79 -18.67 8.82
CA VAL A 220 2.61 -17.91 10.06
C VAL A 220 3.90 -17.18 10.46
N ALA A 221 5.07 -17.82 10.32
CA ALA A 221 6.35 -17.19 10.58
C ALA A 221 6.60 -15.98 9.64
N LEU A 222 6.28 -16.13 8.35
CA LEU A 222 6.34 -15.02 7.39
C LEU A 222 5.40 -13.87 7.79
N TRP A 223 4.16 -14.18 8.19
CA TRP A 223 3.22 -13.15 8.65
C TRP A 223 3.71 -12.43 9.90
N GLU A 224 4.25 -13.16 10.89
CA GLU A 224 4.85 -12.56 12.08
C GLU A 224 5.97 -11.58 11.68
N GLN A 225 6.90 -12.02 10.83
CA GLN A 225 8.00 -11.19 10.35
C GLN A 225 7.47 -9.91 9.68
N GLN A 226 6.51 -10.04 8.76
CA GLN A 226 5.95 -8.90 8.02
C GLN A 226 5.21 -7.92 8.92
N VAL A 227 4.39 -8.42 9.85
CA VAL A 227 3.66 -7.59 10.81
C VAL A 227 4.62 -6.86 11.72
N ARG A 228 5.63 -7.54 12.29
CA ARG A 228 6.63 -6.89 13.15
C ARG A 228 7.46 -5.86 12.40
N ALA A 229 7.90 -6.17 11.18
CA ALA A 229 8.71 -5.28 10.37
C ALA A 229 8.00 -3.96 10.04
N ILE A 230 6.70 -3.99 9.76
CA ILE A 230 5.94 -2.77 9.45
C ILE A 230 5.40 -2.06 10.69
N THR A 231 5.38 -2.73 11.85
CA THR A 231 4.86 -2.14 13.08
C THR A 231 5.79 -0.99 13.50
N PRO A 232 5.30 0.26 13.59
CA PRO A 232 6.15 1.39 13.95
C PRO A 232 6.62 1.29 15.41
N GLN A 233 7.51 2.17 15.88
CA GLN A 233 7.76 2.28 17.33
C GLN A 233 6.68 3.11 18.04
N ARG A 234 6.11 4.09 17.32
CA ARG A 234 5.04 4.94 17.85
C ARG A 234 3.77 4.12 18.10
N ARG A 235 3.11 4.40 19.23
CA ARG A 235 1.83 3.80 19.63
C ARG A 235 0.81 4.90 19.97
N PRO A 236 -0.50 4.65 19.81
CA PRO A 236 -1.08 3.43 19.24
C PRO A 236 -0.81 3.30 17.73
N ALA A 237 -0.83 2.06 17.21
CA ALA A 237 -0.67 1.77 15.78
C ALA A 237 -1.81 0.89 15.26
N PHE A 238 -2.07 0.89 13.95
CA PHE A 238 -3.24 0.26 13.34
C PHE A 238 -2.83 -0.48 12.06
N LEU A 239 -3.17 -1.76 11.91
CA LEU A 239 -2.74 -2.56 10.76
C LEU A 239 -3.88 -3.39 10.18
N HIS A 240 -3.96 -3.44 8.85
CA HIS A 240 -4.81 -4.36 8.11
C HIS A 240 -4.04 -5.65 7.76
N LEU A 241 -4.48 -6.75 8.36
CA LEU A 241 -3.96 -8.09 8.12
C LEU A 241 -4.82 -8.80 7.07
N PHE A 242 -4.36 -8.77 5.81
CA PHE A 242 -5.02 -9.43 4.68
C PHE A 242 -4.92 -10.95 4.77
N LEU A 243 -6.04 -11.64 4.54
CA LEU A 243 -6.13 -13.09 4.55
C LEU A 243 -6.53 -13.62 3.18
N TRP A 244 -5.60 -14.33 2.53
CA TRP A 244 -5.88 -15.09 1.33
C TRP A 244 -6.72 -16.32 1.69
N ASN A 245 -8.01 -16.29 1.38
CA ASN A 245 -8.98 -17.29 1.85
C ASN A 245 -8.67 -18.73 1.39
N TRP A 246 -7.87 -18.92 0.34
CA TRP A 246 -7.50 -20.24 -0.20
C TRP A 246 -6.35 -20.92 0.55
N GLY A 247 -5.51 -20.15 1.25
CA GLY A 247 -4.37 -20.67 2.01
C GLY A 247 -4.44 -20.39 3.51
N THR A 248 -5.51 -19.76 3.99
CA THR A 248 -5.68 -19.36 5.38
C THR A 248 -6.63 -20.29 6.11
N SER A 249 -6.28 -20.66 7.35
CA SER A 249 -7.17 -21.32 8.30
C SER A 249 -7.26 -20.50 9.60
N LEU A 250 -8.34 -20.64 10.35
CA LEU A 250 -8.52 -19.93 11.63
C LEU A 250 -7.50 -20.34 12.71
N PRO A 251 -7.04 -21.60 12.79
CA PRO A 251 -5.90 -21.96 13.65
C PRO A 251 -4.63 -21.16 13.36
N MET A 252 -4.30 -20.88 12.08
CA MET A 252 -3.14 -20.06 11.74
C MET A 252 -3.28 -18.63 12.27
N LEU A 253 -4.49 -18.06 12.31
CA LEU A 253 -4.73 -16.74 12.90
C LEU A 253 -4.52 -16.74 14.42
N ARG A 254 -4.99 -17.79 15.11
CA ARG A 254 -4.72 -17.98 16.54
C ARG A 254 -3.22 -18.05 16.79
N ASP A 255 -2.50 -18.85 16.00
CA ASP A 255 -1.06 -19.06 16.18
C ASP A 255 -0.27 -17.78 15.91
N LEU A 256 -0.66 -16.99 14.90
CA LEU A 256 -0.11 -15.66 14.66
C LEU A 256 -0.35 -14.72 15.85
N LEU A 257 -1.57 -14.64 16.37
CA LEU A 257 -1.87 -13.78 17.53
C LEU A 257 -1.08 -14.20 18.78
N GLN A 258 -0.91 -15.51 19.01
CA GLN A 258 -0.09 -16.02 20.10
C GLN A 258 1.38 -15.61 19.96
N ARG A 259 1.93 -15.63 18.74
CA ARG A 259 3.30 -15.17 18.47
C ARG A 259 3.43 -13.66 18.69
N LEU A 260 2.50 -12.88 18.14
CA LEU A 260 2.50 -11.42 18.25
C LEU A 260 2.43 -10.95 19.72
N GLY A 261 1.67 -11.67 20.56
CA GLY A 261 1.55 -11.42 21.99
C GLY A 261 0.64 -10.23 22.33
N ASP A 262 0.60 -9.89 23.63
CA ASP A 262 -0.40 -8.97 24.20
C ASP A 262 -0.29 -7.51 23.70
N ASP A 263 0.82 -7.14 23.05
CA ASP A 263 0.98 -5.82 22.42
C ASP A 263 0.06 -5.62 21.22
N TYR A 264 -0.38 -6.71 20.61
CA TYR A 264 -1.26 -6.72 19.45
C TYR A 264 -2.69 -7.10 19.86
N VAL A 265 -3.63 -6.21 19.57
CA VAL A 265 -5.05 -6.39 19.90
C VAL A 265 -5.82 -6.58 18.61
N ALA A 266 -6.31 -7.80 18.38
CA ALA A 266 -7.21 -8.07 17.26
C ALA A 266 -8.56 -7.37 17.49
N VAL A 267 -9.03 -6.62 16.50
CA VAL A 267 -10.31 -5.91 16.50
C VAL A 267 -11.04 -6.10 15.18
N ARG A 268 -12.34 -5.82 15.15
CA ARG A 268 -13.11 -5.82 13.90
C ARG A 268 -12.67 -4.67 12.99
N PRO A 269 -12.92 -4.75 11.66
CA PRO A 269 -12.59 -3.67 10.73
C PRO A 269 -13.22 -2.31 11.08
N ASP A 270 -14.48 -2.29 11.52
CA ASP A 270 -15.17 -1.07 11.95
C ASP A 270 -14.61 -0.51 13.27
N HIS A 271 -14.18 -1.38 14.18
CA HIS A 271 -13.46 -0.98 15.39
C HIS A 271 -12.08 -0.40 15.07
N LEU A 272 -11.34 -0.99 14.13
CA LEU A 272 -10.04 -0.46 13.70
C LEU A 272 -10.19 0.98 13.18
N ALA A 273 -11.19 1.22 12.32
CA ALA A 273 -11.52 2.54 11.81
C ALA A 273 -11.87 3.53 12.94
N THR A 274 -12.73 3.10 13.86
CA THR A 274 -13.16 3.92 15.01
C THR A 274 -11.98 4.32 15.90
N LEU A 275 -11.14 3.35 16.26
CA LEU A 275 -9.99 3.57 17.12
C LEU A 275 -8.94 4.45 16.46
N TYR A 276 -8.70 4.26 15.16
CA TYR A 276 -7.79 5.12 14.40
C TYR A 276 -8.30 6.56 14.37
N LEU A 277 -9.58 6.78 14.06
CA LEU A 277 -10.17 8.12 14.07
C LEU A 277 -10.08 8.78 15.45
N GLN A 278 -10.32 8.04 16.53
CA GLN A 278 -10.12 8.55 17.90
C GLN A 278 -8.68 8.96 18.16
N ALA A 279 -7.70 8.16 17.71
CA ALA A 279 -6.28 8.49 17.85
C ALA A 279 -5.91 9.74 17.03
N MET A 280 -6.39 9.83 15.79
CA MET A 280 -6.11 10.97 14.92
C MET A 280 -6.79 12.25 15.42
N GLU A 281 -7.98 12.16 16.01
CA GLU A 281 -8.63 13.30 16.65
C GLU A 281 -7.78 13.86 17.80
N ARG A 282 -7.09 13.01 18.58
CA ARG A 282 -6.16 13.46 19.64
C ARG A 282 -4.96 14.22 19.08
N GLU A 283 -4.50 13.87 17.87
CA GLU A 283 -3.40 14.57 17.21
C GLU A 283 -3.78 15.96 16.73
N GLN A 284 -5.07 16.16 16.40
CA GLN A 284 -5.72 17.38 15.89
C GLN A 284 -5.22 17.86 14.53
N ILE A 285 -3.90 17.78 14.29
CA ILE A 285 -3.28 17.91 12.98
C ILE A 285 -2.34 16.75 12.71
N ILE A 286 -2.30 16.31 11.46
CA ILE A 286 -1.32 15.35 10.97
C ILE A 286 -0.51 16.01 9.87
N VAL A 287 0.81 15.85 9.94
CA VAL A 287 1.74 16.23 8.88
C VAL A 287 2.36 14.94 8.36
N ARG A 288 2.12 14.64 7.08
CA ARG A 288 2.75 13.51 6.40
C ARG A 288 3.84 14.04 5.46
N PRO A 289 5.12 13.89 5.82
CA PRO A 289 6.22 14.20 4.93
C PRO A 289 6.48 13.07 3.93
N PRO A 290 7.28 13.30 2.88
CA PRO A 290 7.96 12.21 2.20
C PRO A 290 8.96 11.56 3.15
N ASP A 291 9.25 10.29 2.95
CA ASP A 291 10.11 9.51 3.87
C ASP A 291 11.53 10.00 3.87
N ARG A 292 11.96 10.37 2.65
CA ARG A 292 13.23 11.00 2.41
C ARG A 292 13.09 11.90 1.22
N ILE A 293 13.87 12.95 1.30
CA ILE A 293 14.21 13.80 0.19
C ILE A 293 15.45 13.19 -0.43
N ALA A 294 15.56 13.22 -1.74
CA ALA A 294 16.83 12.89 -2.34
C ALA A 294 17.21 13.91 -3.39
N ALA A 295 18.46 14.35 -3.30
CA ALA A 295 19.02 15.47 -4.02
C ALA A 295 20.21 15.00 -4.85
N LEU A 296 20.31 15.49 -6.07
CA LEU A 296 21.42 15.21 -6.96
C LEU A 296 22.47 16.32 -6.79
N GLY A 297 23.62 15.98 -6.23
CA GLY A 297 24.64 16.96 -5.85
C GLY A 297 24.06 18.04 -4.93
N ASP A 298 24.25 19.30 -5.34
CA ASP A 298 23.79 20.50 -4.63
C ASP A 298 22.59 21.16 -5.34
N GLU A 299 21.80 20.39 -6.11
CA GLU A 299 20.63 20.91 -6.82
C GLU A 299 19.50 21.35 -5.89
N ARG A 300 18.72 22.34 -6.33
CA ARG A 300 17.49 22.78 -5.65
C ARG A 300 16.44 21.69 -5.76
N ILE A 301 15.83 21.35 -4.63
CA ILE A 301 14.79 20.33 -4.55
C ILE A 301 13.41 20.95 -4.31
N SER A 302 12.38 20.15 -4.55
CA SER A 302 11.00 20.46 -4.18
C SER A 302 10.30 19.20 -3.68
N PHE A 303 9.56 19.34 -2.58
CA PHE A 303 8.78 18.24 -2.00
C PHE A 303 7.53 18.77 -1.29
N THR A 304 6.55 17.89 -1.12
CA THR A 304 5.24 18.25 -0.57
C THR A 304 5.05 17.66 0.82
N LEU A 305 4.57 18.48 1.76
CA LEU A 305 4.07 18.04 3.05
C LEU A 305 2.55 18.03 3.02
N HIS A 306 1.94 16.88 3.31
CA HIS A 306 0.48 16.77 3.37
C HIS A 306 0.02 17.08 4.80
N VAL A 307 -0.63 18.23 4.98
CA VAL A 307 -1.11 18.69 6.30
C VAL A 307 -2.61 18.52 6.37
N ARG A 308 -3.12 17.88 7.43
CA ARG A 308 -4.54 17.54 7.59
C ARG A 308 -5.04 18.00 8.94
N ASN A 309 -6.27 18.50 9.01
CA ASN A 309 -6.99 18.73 10.26
C ASN A 309 -7.87 17.51 10.57
N THR A 310 -7.54 16.86 11.67
CA THR A 310 -8.21 15.66 12.17
C THR A 310 -9.03 15.93 13.42
N GLY A 311 -8.97 17.15 13.95
CA GLY A 311 -9.80 17.62 15.04
C GLY A 311 -11.20 18.03 14.58
N LYS A 312 -11.98 18.53 15.53
CA LYS A 312 -13.35 19.03 15.31
C LYS A 312 -13.42 20.53 15.03
N GLU A 313 -12.35 21.25 15.34
CA GLU A 313 -12.28 22.71 15.27
C GLU A 313 -11.35 23.18 14.15
N ARG A 314 -11.60 24.38 13.63
CA ARG A 314 -10.72 25.04 12.65
C ARG A 314 -9.34 25.30 13.27
N GLN A 315 -8.28 25.05 12.50
CA GLN A 315 -6.90 25.22 12.94
C GLN A 315 -6.16 26.21 12.06
N LYS A 316 -5.48 27.17 12.70
CA LYS A 316 -4.55 28.10 12.01
C LYS A 316 -3.13 27.74 12.43
N VAL A 317 -2.29 27.40 11.45
CA VAL A 317 -0.97 26.80 11.68
C VAL A 317 0.08 27.55 10.87
N SER A 318 1.10 28.12 11.51
CA SER A 318 2.27 28.66 10.82
C SER A 318 3.23 27.55 10.41
N VAL A 319 3.88 27.67 9.25
CA VAL A 319 4.85 26.71 8.72
C VAL A 319 6.20 27.38 8.59
N ARG A 320 7.26 26.74 9.08
CA ARG A 320 8.63 27.26 8.98
C ARG A 320 9.64 26.15 8.71
N VAL A 321 10.51 26.34 7.73
CA VAL A 321 11.71 25.51 7.56
C VAL A 321 12.76 26.03 8.54
N GLU A 322 13.19 25.20 9.49
CA GLU A 322 14.10 25.61 10.56
C GLU A 322 15.55 25.23 10.26
N GLU A 323 15.76 24.05 9.67
CA GLU A 323 17.09 23.48 9.44
C GLU A 323 17.16 22.74 8.10
N GLY A 324 18.36 22.62 7.55
CA GLY A 324 18.69 21.70 6.47
C GLY A 324 18.53 22.22 5.05
N LEU A 325 17.88 23.37 4.85
CA LEU A 325 17.77 24.03 3.54
C LEU A 325 18.33 25.45 3.57
N GLN A 326 19.10 25.81 2.55
CA GLN A 326 19.37 27.20 2.16
C GLN A 326 18.36 27.69 1.13
N GLN A 327 18.09 29.00 1.11
CA GLN A 327 17.11 29.62 0.21
C GLN A 327 15.74 28.92 0.27
N ALA A 328 15.35 28.55 1.49
CA ALA A 328 14.13 27.82 1.76
C ALA A 328 12.90 28.66 1.45
N ALA A 329 11.90 28.04 0.83
CA ALA A 329 10.60 28.65 0.57
C ALA A 329 9.49 27.62 0.85
N THR A 330 8.35 28.11 1.33
CA THR A 330 7.12 27.31 1.48
C THR A 330 5.99 27.96 0.70
N SER A 331 5.06 27.17 0.17
CA SER A 331 3.87 27.71 -0.52
C SER A 331 2.93 28.48 0.41
N PHE A 332 3.09 28.30 1.73
CA PHE A 332 2.33 28.98 2.77
C PHE A 332 3.22 29.30 3.96
N ASP A 333 3.14 30.53 4.47
CA ASP A 333 3.69 30.89 5.80
C ASP A 333 2.71 30.51 6.92
N THR A 334 1.41 30.52 6.60
CA THR A 334 0.33 30.15 7.50
C THR A 334 -0.78 29.46 6.72
N ILE A 335 -1.25 28.34 7.26
CA ILE A 335 -2.34 27.53 6.70
C ILE A 335 -3.58 27.73 7.56
N ASP A 336 -4.72 27.77 6.90
CA ASP A 336 -6.04 27.78 7.52
C ASP A 336 -6.79 26.49 7.20
N LEU A 337 -6.94 25.62 8.20
CA LEU A 337 -7.41 24.26 8.06
C LEU A 337 -8.79 24.07 8.69
N PHE A 338 -9.82 23.95 7.85
CA PHE A 338 -11.16 23.55 8.27
C PHE A 338 -11.25 22.02 8.37
N PRO A 339 -11.99 21.43 9.32
CA PRO A 339 -12.22 19.99 9.34
C PRO A 339 -13.35 19.59 8.35
N PRO A 340 -13.29 18.43 7.68
CA PRO A 340 -12.17 17.49 7.57
C PRO A 340 -11.34 17.78 6.31
N ASN A 341 -10.63 18.91 6.24
CA ASN A 341 -9.82 19.27 5.08
C ASN A 341 -8.32 19.13 5.37
N GLY A 342 -7.55 19.16 4.29
CA GLY A 342 -6.10 19.36 4.38
C GLY A 342 -5.56 20.11 3.18
N VAL A 343 -4.31 20.53 3.33
CA VAL A 343 -3.58 21.35 2.37
C VAL A 343 -2.24 20.69 2.12
N ASP A 344 -1.81 20.73 0.87
CA ASP A 344 -0.50 20.30 0.45
C ASP A 344 0.43 21.50 0.48
N VAL A 345 1.48 21.44 1.29
CA VAL A 345 2.47 22.51 1.43
C VAL A 345 3.69 22.15 0.61
N LEU A 346 3.97 22.94 -0.44
CA LEU A 346 5.20 22.81 -1.20
C LEU A 346 6.35 23.41 -0.39
N VAL A 347 7.46 22.68 -0.30
CA VAL A 347 8.70 23.13 0.34
C VAL A 347 9.82 23.03 -0.68
N GLU A 348 10.61 24.10 -0.82
CA GLU A 348 11.71 24.18 -1.77
C GLU A 348 12.97 24.73 -1.11
N GLY A 349 14.14 24.35 -1.61
CA GLY A 349 15.42 24.88 -1.14
C GLY A 349 16.61 24.08 -1.63
N ILE A 350 17.81 24.49 -1.23
CA ILE A 350 19.07 23.78 -1.50
C ILE A 350 19.47 23.00 -0.24
N PRO A 351 19.59 21.66 -0.29
CA PRO A 351 19.94 20.88 0.88
C PRO A 351 21.37 21.12 1.35
N VAL A 352 21.54 21.41 2.64
CA VAL A 352 22.85 21.65 3.27
C VAL A 352 23.15 20.74 4.45
N ALA A 353 22.20 19.89 4.82
CA ALA A 353 22.36 18.88 5.85
C ALA A 353 21.77 17.54 5.40
N ASP A 354 22.04 16.47 6.16
CA ASP A 354 21.49 15.13 5.92
C ASP A 354 20.02 14.99 6.34
N ALA A 355 19.39 16.07 6.81
CA ALA A 355 17.97 16.13 7.09
C ALA A 355 17.42 17.55 6.97
N VAL A 356 16.17 17.69 6.54
CA VAL A 356 15.39 18.93 6.59
C VAL A 356 14.45 18.89 7.79
N LYS A 357 14.38 19.99 8.54
CA LYS A 357 13.44 20.14 9.66
C LYS A 357 12.40 21.21 9.34
N VAL A 358 11.13 20.85 9.41
CA VAL A 358 10.00 21.77 9.21
C VAL A 358 9.11 21.76 10.45
N ALA A 359 8.83 22.95 10.98
CA ALA A 359 7.99 23.16 12.14
C ALA A 359 6.61 23.70 11.74
N PHE A 360 5.61 23.24 12.47
CA PHE A 360 4.20 23.62 12.38
C PHE A 360 3.74 24.07 13.76
N GLU A 361 3.28 25.31 13.87
CA GLU A 361 2.90 25.90 15.16
C GLU A 361 1.51 26.53 15.08
N GLY A 362 0.69 26.27 16.08
CA GLY A 362 -0.64 26.87 16.21
C GLY A 362 -1.17 26.77 17.63
N ALA A 363 -2.48 26.97 17.79
CA ALA A 363 -3.14 26.88 19.10
C ALA A 363 -3.00 25.51 19.78
N LEU A 364 -2.76 24.46 18.99
CA LEU A 364 -2.57 23.07 19.42
C LEU A 364 -1.14 22.75 19.89
N GLY A 365 -0.27 23.76 19.89
CA GLY A 365 1.15 23.60 20.17
C GLY A 365 1.97 23.40 18.91
N ARG A 366 3.17 22.83 19.10
CA ARG A 366 4.20 22.69 18.08
C ARG A 366 4.27 21.23 17.59
N ARG A 367 4.44 21.07 16.29
CA ARG A 367 4.70 19.79 15.61
C ARG A 367 5.90 19.98 14.70
N GLU A 368 6.75 18.98 14.64
CA GLU A 368 7.96 19.02 13.83
C GLU A 368 8.05 17.75 13.01
N VAL A 369 8.48 17.89 11.77
CA VAL A 369 8.86 16.77 10.92
C VAL A 369 10.33 16.92 10.55
N ARG A 370 11.06 15.82 10.66
CA ARG A 370 12.46 15.71 10.24
C ARG A 370 12.54 14.70 9.11
N ILE A 371 13.07 15.14 7.98
CA ILE A 371 13.04 14.39 6.73
C ILE A 371 14.47 14.13 6.30
N PRO A 372 14.93 12.87 6.32
CA PRO A 372 16.25 12.50 5.80
C PRO A 372 16.49 13.01 4.39
N VAL A 373 17.71 13.47 4.10
CA VAL A 373 18.16 13.88 2.78
C VAL A 373 19.22 12.88 2.29
N LEU A 374 18.91 12.14 1.24
CA LEU A 374 19.88 11.34 0.52
C LEU A 374 20.55 12.19 -0.56
N ARG A 375 21.83 12.52 -0.37
CA ARG A 375 22.64 13.24 -1.36
C ARG A 375 23.32 12.27 -2.30
N VAL A 376 22.84 12.21 -3.54
CA VAL A 376 23.46 11.43 -4.62
C VAL A 376 24.51 12.31 -5.28
N LYS A 377 25.78 12.02 -5.04
CA LYS A 377 26.86 12.77 -5.69
C LYS A 377 26.99 12.33 -7.16
N PRO A 378 27.09 13.27 -8.13
CA PRO A 378 27.15 12.91 -9.56
C PRO A 378 28.29 11.96 -9.93
N ASP A 379 29.43 12.00 -9.23
CA ASP A 379 30.57 11.12 -9.42
C ASP A 379 30.33 9.67 -8.97
N MET A 380 29.29 9.42 -8.17
CA MET A 380 28.85 8.08 -7.78
C MET A 380 27.85 7.46 -8.77
N VAL A 381 27.43 8.20 -9.79
CA VAL A 381 26.43 7.74 -10.75
C VAL A 381 27.09 7.06 -11.94
N VAL A 382 26.61 5.87 -12.25
CA VAL A 382 26.93 5.12 -13.47
C VAL A 382 25.81 5.38 -14.48
N GLY A 383 26.19 5.95 -15.62
CA GLY A 383 25.28 6.31 -16.70
C GLY A 383 25.04 7.81 -16.82
N THR A 384 24.00 8.17 -17.56
CA THR A 384 23.71 9.57 -17.90
C THR A 384 22.59 10.08 -17.02
N LEU A 385 22.87 11.14 -16.27
CA LEU A 385 21.86 11.92 -15.55
C LEU A 385 21.16 12.86 -16.54
N PRO A 386 19.84 13.08 -16.40
CA PRO A 386 19.18 14.12 -17.17
C PRO A 386 19.76 15.51 -16.82
N PRO A 387 19.72 16.50 -17.74
CA PRO A 387 20.15 17.88 -17.47
C PRO A 387 19.38 18.51 -16.29
N PRO A 388 19.89 19.58 -15.66
CA PRO A 388 19.36 20.12 -14.40
C PRO A 388 17.85 20.30 -14.45
N GLN A 389 17.17 19.60 -13.55
CA GLN A 389 15.71 19.49 -13.50
C GLN A 389 15.25 19.58 -12.04
N GLN A 390 14.03 20.06 -11.84
CA GLN A 390 13.38 19.96 -10.54
C GLN A 390 12.98 18.49 -10.34
N LEU A 391 13.74 17.77 -9.53
CA LEU A 391 13.47 16.38 -9.18
C LEU A 391 12.53 16.33 -7.98
N GLU A 392 11.34 15.75 -8.19
CA GLU A 392 10.39 15.46 -7.11
C GLU A 392 10.56 14.00 -6.68
N PRO A 393 10.88 13.70 -5.41
CA PRO A 393 10.89 12.32 -4.93
C PRO A 393 9.54 11.63 -5.20
N ALA A 394 9.58 10.48 -5.88
CA ALA A 394 8.39 9.72 -6.24
C ALA A 394 8.30 8.37 -5.50
N GLY A 395 9.43 7.80 -5.09
CA GLY A 395 9.45 6.61 -4.26
C GLY A 395 10.86 6.17 -3.89
N PHE A 396 10.96 5.44 -2.79
CA PHE A 396 12.22 4.87 -2.34
C PHE A 396 11.97 3.50 -1.71
N TYR A 397 12.72 2.49 -2.15
CA TYR A 397 12.46 1.11 -1.79
C TYR A 397 13.76 0.39 -1.45
N GLU A 398 13.90 -0.05 -0.20
CA GLU A 398 14.99 -0.93 0.21
C GLU A 398 14.83 -2.30 -0.48
N ALA A 399 15.92 -2.84 -1.00
CA ALA A 399 15.89 -3.99 -1.90
C ALA A 399 15.35 -5.25 -1.22
N GLU A 400 15.66 -5.47 0.06
CA GLU A 400 15.18 -6.59 0.88
C GLU A 400 13.66 -6.56 1.11
N ASN A 401 13.01 -5.42 0.89
CA ASN A 401 11.57 -5.27 1.02
C ASN A 401 10.81 -5.42 -0.32
N LEU A 402 11.53 -5.65 -1.43
CA LEU A 402 10.97 -5.90 -2.76
C LEU A 402 10.77 -7.41 -3.01
N GLY A 403 10.33 -7.79 -4.21
CA GLY A 403 10.20 -9.19 -4.61
C GLY A 403 11.53 -9.76 -5.10
N HIS A 404 11.75 -11.06 -4.85
CA HIS A 404 12.99 -11.76 -5.23
C HIS A 404 12.66 -13.15 -5.78
N LEU A 405 13.29 -13.55 -6.89
CA LEU A 405 13.23 -14.95 -7.37
C LEU A 405 14.35 -15.80 -6.76
N SER A 406 15.46 -15.16 -6.40
CA SER A 406 16.64 -15.80 -5.83
C SER A 406 17.50 -14.76 -5.08
N GLY A 407 18.52 -15.22 -4.37
CA GLY A 407 19.36 -14.39 -3.51
C GLY A 407 18.98 -14.54 -2.04
N ALA A 408 19.58 -13.72 -1.19
CA ALA A 408 19.31 -13.69 0.24
C ALA A 408 19.56 -12.30 0.84
N GLU A 409 18.90 -12.02 1.96
CA GLU A 409 19.22 -10.86 2.78
C GLU A 409 20.67 -10.91 3.27
N LEU A 410 21.33 -9.76 3.25
CA LEU A 410 22.70 -9.56 3.69
C LEU A 410 22.74 -8.37 4.66
N PRO A 411 23.06 -8.56 5.94
CA PRO A 411 23.39 -7.45 6.83
C PRO A 411 24.60 -6.69 6.26
N ASP A 412 24.42 -5.41 5.98
CA ASP A 412 25.43 -4.55 5.35
C ASP A 412 25.38 -3.15 5.99
N PRO A 413 26.36 -2.78 6.84
CA PRO A 413 26.39 -1.48 7.50
C PRO A 413 26.47 -0.27 6.53
N GLU A 414 26.85 -0.49 5.27
CA GLU A 414 26.90 0.57 4.26
C GLU A 414 25.57 0.73 3.51
N ALA A 415 24.63 -0.20 3.68
CA ALA A 415 23.28 -0.14 3.15
C ALA A 415 22.43 0.84 3.94
N THR A 416 21.49 1.53 3.28
CA THR A 416 20.69 2.59 3.93
C THR A 416 19.83 2.07 5.08
N GLY A 417 19.36 0.83 4.99
CA GLY A 417 18.60 0.13 6.03
C GLY A 417 19.43 -0.76 6.95
N GLY A 418 20.76 -0.83 6.78
CA GLY A 418 21.63 -1.80 7.46
C GLY A 418 21.53 -3.24 6.93
N THR A 419 20.66 -3.47 5.95
CA THR A 419 20.46 -4.73 5.23
C THR A 419 20.39 -4.43 3.73
N ALA A 420 20.86 -5.35 2.92
CA ALA A 420 20.78 -5.31 1.46
C ALA A 420 20.39 -6.68 0.92
N TRP A 421 20.13 -6.78 -0.38
CA TRP A 421 19.89 -8.06 -1.06
C TRP A 421 21.12 -8.52 -1.83
N SER A 422 21.57 -9.76 -1.59
CA SER A 422 22.77 -10.32 -2.21
C SER A 422 22.47 -11.50 -3.12
N ALA A 423 23.12 -11.53 -4.28
CA ALA A 423 23.17 -12.68 -5.17
C ALA A 423 24.62 -13.12 -5.36
N VAL A 424 24.89 -14.40 -5.07
CA VAL A 424 26.23 -14.99 -5.03
C VAL A 424 26.29 -16.20 -5.98
N PRO A 425 27.32 -16.32 -6.85
CA PRO A 425 27.51 -17.48 -7.72
C PRO A 425 27.46 -18.80 -6.95
N GLY A 426 26.70 -19.76 -7.45
CA GLY A 426 26.52 -21.07 -6.82
C GLY A 426 25.56 -21.10 -5.62
N LYS A 427 25.05 -19.96 -5.14
CA LYS A 427 24.02 -19.87 -4.09
C LYS A 427 22.70 -19.31 -4.61
N ALA A 428 22.76 -18.30 -5.47
CA ALA A 428 21.60 -17.71 -6.14
C ALA A 428 21.48 -18.23 -7.57
N GLN A 429 20.26 -18.23 -8.12
CA GLN A 429 20.00 -18.54 -9.51
C GLN A 429 20.04 -17.25 -10.35
N PRO A 430 20.69 -17.24 -11.53
CA PRO A 430 20.61 -16.11 -12.46
C PRO A 430 19.16 -15.75 -12.82
N GLY A 431 18.88 -14.47 -13.00
CA GLY A 431 17.52 -13.95 -13.24
C GLY A 431 17.20 -12.71 -12.42
N HIS A 432 15.91 -12.39 -12.26
CA HIS A 432 15.45 -11.22 -11.49
C HIS A 432 15.64 -11.44 -9.98
N ILE A 433 16.77 -10.97 -9.46
CA ILE A 433 17.11 -11.07 -8.04
C ILE A 433 16.38 -10.03 -7.21
N VAL A 434 15.96 -8.91 -7.80
CA VAL A 434 15.13 -7.86 -7.18
C VAL A 434 14.12 -7.37 -8.23
N PHE A 435 12.84 -7.30 -7.86
CA PHE A 435 11.78 -6.75 -8.70
C PHE A 435 10.61 -6.17 -7.89
N GLY A 436 9.85 -5.26 -8.48
CA GLY A 436 8.79 -4.48 -7.81
C GLY A 436 9.05 -2.98 -8.00
N PRO A 437 8.43 -2.05 -7.26
CA PRO A 437 7.46 -2.22 -6.17
C PRO A 437 6.00 -2.36 -6.63
N TYR A 438 5.71 -2.21 -7.94
CA TYR A 438 4.35 -2.08 -8.47
C TYR A 438 3.60 -0.84 -7.96
N ALA A 439 4.34 0.21 -7.60
CA ALA A 439 3.79 1.45 -7.07
C ALA A 439 3.09 2.25 -8.17
N GLY A 440 1.91 2.80 -7.86
CA GLY A 440 1.15 3.60 -8.81
C GLY A 440 1.83 4.92 -9.13
N MET A 441 2.30 5.09 -10.36
CA MET A 441 2.91 6.32 -10.86
C MET A 441 1.99 7.02 -11.86
N PRO A 442 1.85 8.36 -11.84
CA PRO A 442 1.22 9.08 -12.93
C PRO A 442 2.06 8.99 -14.21
N ALA A 443 1.44 9.27 -15.36
CA ALA A 443 2.19 9.40 -16.60
C ALA A 443 3.23 10.54 -16.49
N GLY A 444 4.43 10.31 -16.99
CA GLY A 444 5.50 11.31 -16.91
C GLY A 444 6.90 10.73 -17.11
N ARG A 445 7.90 11.60 -16.98
CA ARG A 445 9.32 11.22 -17.00
C ARG A 445 9.83 10.99 -15.59
N TYR A 446 10.66 9.97 -15.43
CA TYR A 446 11.24 9.59 -14.15
C TYR A 446 12.72 9.28 -14.29
N LEU A 447 13.48 9.63 -13.26
CA LEU A 447 14.82 9.14 -13.00
C LEU A 447 14.70 7.97 -12.00
N VAL A 448 15.32 6.85 -12.30
CA VAL A 448 15.42 5.68 -11.41
C VAL A 448 16.89 5.41 -11.14
N LEU A 449 17.28 5.33 -9.87
CA LEU A 449 18.63 5.03 -9.44
C LEU A 449 18.64 3.74 -8.63
N PHE A 450 19.42 2.76 -9.09
CA PHE A 450 19.65 1.50 -8.38
C PHE A 450 20.99 1.60 -7.66
N ARG A 451 21.00 1.50 -6.32
CA ARG A 451 22.25 1.50 -5.56
C ARG A 451 22.80 0.07 -5.47
N ILE A 452 23.87 -0.20 -6.21
CA ILE A 452 24.44 -1.54 -6.41
C ILE A 452 25.95 -1.52 -6.19
N LYS A 453 26.49 -2.60 -5.61
CA LYS A 453 27.94 -2.90 -5.62
C LYS A 453 28.21 -4.32 -6.11
N ARG A 454 29.41 -4.55 -6.63
CA ARG A 454 29.96 -5.91 -6.81
C ARG A 454 30.91 -6.25 -5.68
N THR A 455 30.95 -7.50 -5.27
CA THR A 455 31.83 -7.97 -4.18
C THR A 455 32.89 -8.96 -4.63
N ASP A 456 32.87 -9.40 -5.89
CA ASP A 456 33.92 -10.23 -6.50
C ASP A 456 34.55 -9.55 -7.72
N GLU A 457 35.74 -10.00 -8.09
CA GLU A 457 36.36 -9.63 -9.37
C GLU A 457 35.62 -10.22 -10.56
N ALA A 458 35.37 -9.39 -11.58
CA ALA A 458 34.61 -9.78 -12.75
C ALA A 458 34.98 -8.91 -13.95
N GLN A 459 34.67 -9.42 -15.15
CA GLN A 459 34.78 -8.67 -16.39
C GLN A 459 33.55 -8.89 -17.26
N GLY A 460 33.14 -7.86 -18.01
CA GLY A 460 32.03 -7.94 -18.94
C GLY A 460 30.68 -7.69 -18.27
N ALA A 461 29.62 -8.16 -18.92
CA ALA A 461 28.25 -7.89 -18.50
C ALA A 461 27.93 -8.61 -17.19
N LEU A 462 27.50 -7.85 -16.17
CA LEU A 462 27.27 -8.38 -14.82
C LEU A 462 25.77 -8.53 -14.52
N LEU A 463 24.99 -7.54 -14.92
CA LEU A 463 23.54 -7.49 -14.69
C LEU A 463 22.86 -6.56 -15.70
N LYS A 464 21.54 -6.63 -15.78
CA LYS A 464 20.68 -5.63 -16.43
C LYS A 464 19.78 -5.00 -15.37
N VAL A 465 19.67 -3.68 -15.41
CA VAL A 465 18.60 -2.96 -14.72
C VAL A 465 17.56 -2.51 -15.74
N ASP A 466 16.30 -2.56 -15.38
CA ASP A 466 15.23 -2.05 -16.22
C ASP A 466 14.03 -1.50 -15.43
N THR A 467 13.23 -0.70 -16.12
CA THR A 467 11.93 -0.22 -15.65
C THR A 467 10.85 -0.66 -16.63
N CYS A 468 9.68 -1.07 -16.16
CA CYS A 468 8.55 -1.51 -16.97
C CYS A 468 7.22 -1.14 -16.31
N VAL A 469 6.13 -1.26 -17.06
CA VAL A 469 4.78 -1.27 -16.45
C VAL A 469 4.61 -2.58 -15.69
N GLY A 470 3.97 -2.51 -14.52
CA GLY A 470 3.79 -3.64 -13.61
C GLY A 470 3.26 -4.89 -14.31
N GLY A 471 4.00 -5.98 -14.17
CA GLY A 471 3.79 -7.23 -14.91
C GLY A 471 4.80 -7.44 -16.05
N GLY A 472 5.88 -6.65 -16.08
CA GLY A 472 7.03 -6.85 -16.97
C GLY A 472 6.90 -6.30 -18.39
N SER A 473 5.76 -5.69 -18.76
CA SER A 473 5.54 -5.21 -20.14
C SER A 473 4.54 -4.04 -20.22
N PRO A 474 4.83 -3.00 -21.02
CA PRO A 474 6.06 -2.82 -21.79
C PRO A 474 7.26 -2.45 -20.90
N VAL A 475 8.47 -2.84 -21.32
CA VAL A 475 9.71 -2.28 -20.80
C VAL A 475 9.82 -0.84 -21.28
N THR A 476 10.10 0.07 -20.36
CA THR A 476 10.10 1.52 -20.56
C THR A 476 11.51 2.12 -20.60
N ALA A 477 12.49 1.46 -19.95
CA ALA A 477 13.92 1.73 -20.08
C ALA A 477 14.72 0.52 -19.59
N GLU A 478 15.92 0.28 -20.15
CA GLU A 478 16.82 -0.78 -19.68
C GLU A 478 18.29 -0.41 -19.93
N ARG A 479 19.20 -1.04 -19.17
CA ARG A 479 20.65 -0.89 -19.31
C ARG A 479 21.35 -2.15 -18.83
N ILE A 480 22.31 -2.63 -19.62
CA ILE A 480 23.30 -3.61 -19.17
C ILE A 480 24.42 -2.89 -18.43
N VAL A 481 24.75 -3.37 -17.24
CA VAL A 481 25.83 -2.85 -16.40
C VAL A 481 27.04 -3.77 -16.52
N GLN A 482 28.17 -3.19 -16.89
CA GLN A 482 29.45 -3.88 -16.97
C GLN A 482 30.11 -3.92 -15.60
N ALA A 483 30.84 -5.00 -15.30
CA ALA A 483 31.57 -5.16 -14.05
C ALA A 483 32.55 -4.00 -13.77
N GLN A 484 33.15 -3.42 -14.81
CA GLN A 484 34.10 -2.31 -14.68
C GLN A 484 33.44 -0.99 -14.28
N GLU A 485 32.13 -0.85 -14.47
CA GLU A 485 31.38 0.35 -14.06
C GLU A 485 31.08 0.34 -12.55
N LEU A 486 31.12 -0.83 -11.92
CA LEU A 486 30.96 -1.00 -10.48
C LEU A 486 32.33 -1.27 -9.84
N PRO A 487 32.87 -0.39 -9.00
CA PRO A 487 34.10 -0.65 -8.27
C PRO A 487 33.91 -1.81 -7.27
N LEU A 488 34.98 -2.56 -7.05
CA LEU A 488 34.97 -3.67 -6.09
C LEU A 488 34.66 -3.14 -4.69
N GLY A 489 33.64 -3.71 -4.04
CA GLY A 489 33.27 -3.43 -2.66
C GLY A 489 32.61 -2.08 -2.41
N ALA A 490 32.34 -1.26 -3.43
CA ALA A 490 31.81 0.09 -3.25
C ALA A 490 30.53 0.34 -4.05
N TYR A 491 29.52 0.90 -3.38
CA TYR A 491 28.25 1.24 -4.00
C TYR A 491 28.36 2.33 -5.06
N ARG A 492 27.60 2.15 -6.14
CA ARG A 492 27.32 3.15 -7.17
C ARG A 492 25.83 3.20 -7.45
N TYR A 493 25.38 4.33 -7.98
CA TYR A 493 24.02 4.51 -8.44
C TYR A 493 23.95 4.27 -9.93
N VAL A 494 23.34 3.18 -10.36
CA VAL A 494 23.08 2.93 -11.79
C VAL A 494 21.82 3.70 -12.19
N ALA A 495 21.96 4.61 -13.15
CA ALA A 495 20.86 5.49 -13.57
C ALA A 495 20.10 4.97 -14.80
N LEU A 496 18.76 5.07 -14.72
CA LEU A 496 17.84 4.94 -15.85
C LEU A 496 16.92 6.16 -15.89
N THR A 497 16.72 6.72 -17.08
CA THR A 497 15.65 7.70 -17.32
C THR A 497 14.56 7.02 -18.13
N THR A 498 13.31 7.14 -17.68
CA THR A 498 12.17 6.47 -18.30
C THR A 498 10.99 7.42 -18.51
N SER A 499 10.20 7.16 -19.55
CA SER A 499 8.89 7.79 -19.79
C SER A 499 7.81 6.77 -19.45
N HIS A 500 7.23 6.88 -18.26
CA HIS A 500 6.23 5.93 -17.77
C HIS A 500 4.83 6.34 -18.25
N PRO A 501 4.01 5.43 -18.82
CA PRO A 501 2.68 5.74 -19.33
C PRO A 501 1.63 5.95 -18.23
N GLY A 502 1.99 5.70 -16.97
CA GLY A 502 1.10 5.72 -15.82
C GLY A 502 0.66 4.32 -15.38
N GLY A 503 0.19 4.20 -14.14
CA GLY A 503 -0.12 2.90 -13.51
C GLY A 503 1.04 2.38 -12.68
N ALA A 504 1.03 1.09 -12.34
CA ALA A 504 2.07 0.46 -11.53
C ALA A 504 3.43 0.50 -12.25
N ILE A 505 4.47 1.03 -11.60
CA ILE A 505 5.85 0.93 -12.06
C ILE A 505 6.53 -0.30 -11.46
N GLU A 506 7.24 -1.04 -12.29
CA GLU A 506 8.10 -2.14 -11.90
C GLU A 506 9.54 -1.81 -12.31
N THR A 507 10.47 -2.05 -11.41
CA THR A 507 11.91 -1.89 -11.53
C THR A 507 12.52 -3.26 -11.28
N ARG A 508 13.54 -3.63 -12.05
CA ARG A 508 14.10 -4.98 -11.98
C ARG A 508 15.62 -4.95 -12.04
N VAL A 509 16.23 -5.86 -11.30
CA VAL A 509 17.65 -6.20 -11.39
C VAL A 509 17.76 -7.65 -11.83
N GLU A 510 18.07 -7.85 -13.11
CA GLU A 510 18.38 -9.17 -13.68
C GLU A 510 19.88 -9.44 -13.57
N TRP A 511 20.26 -10.39 -12.73
CA TRP A 511 21.66 -10.76 -12.50
C TRP A 511 22.07 -11.95 -13.36
N PHE A 512 23.24 -11.86 -13.99
CA PHE A 512 23.70 -12.86 -14.98
C PHE A 512 24.53 -14.00 -14.40
N GLY A 513 24.86 -13.98 -13.11
CA GLY A 513 25.57 -15.08 -12.45
C GLY A 513 27.11 -15.01 -12.47
N ALA A 514 27.69 -14.00 -13.13
CA ALA A 514 29.14 -13.95 -13.37
C ALA A 514 29.98 -13.61 -12.11
N ALA A 515 29.42 -12.84 -11.17
CA ALA A 515 30.08 -12.45 -9.91
C ALA A 515 29.05 -11.97 -8.89
N SER A 516 29.43 -11.96 -7.61
CA SER A 516 28.52 -11.53 -6.55
C SER A 516 28.16 -10.05 -6.65
N VAL A 517 26.87 -9.77 -6.47
CA VAL A 517 26.29 -8.43 -6.46
C VAL A 517 25.46 -8.21 -5.22
N VAL A 518 25.44 -6.97 -4.76
CA VAL A 518 24.63 -6.53 -3.62
C VAL A 518 23.82 -5.31 -4.07
N VAL A 519 22.50 -5.38 -3.91
CA VAL A 519 21.55 -4.31 -4.20
C VAL A 519 21.05 -3.76 -2.87
N ASP A 520 21.26 -2.46 -2.64
CA ASP A 520 20.82 -1.79 -1.42
C ASP A 520 19.38 -1.26 -1.58
N HIS A 521 19.15 -0.41 -2.57
CA HIS A 521 17.83 0.19 -2.77
C HIS A 521 17.59 0.65 -4.20
N VAL A 522 16.32 0.99 -4.47
CA VAL A 522 15.88 1.66 -5.69
C VAL A 522 15.18 2.98 -5.33
N GLY A 523 15.74 4.09 -5.81
CA GLY A 523 15.14 5.43 -5.70
C GLY A 523 14.49 5.85 -7.01
N ILE A 524 13.36 6.56 -6.93
CA ILE A 524 12.61 7.06 -8.09
C ILE A 524 12.28 8.54 -7.88
N TRP A 525 12.58 9.37 -8.86
CA TRP A 525 12.22 10.79 -8.91
C TRP A 525 11.41 11.07 -10.15
N ARG A 526 10.37 11.89 -9.99
CA ARG A 526 9.69 12.50 -11.13
C ARG A 526 10.52 13.67 -11.61
N ILE A 527 10.72 13.71 -12.92
CA ILE A 527 11.36 14.80 -13.63
C ILE A 527 10.28 15.84 -13.99
N ARG A 528 10.47 17.09 -13.54
CA ARG A 528 9.59 18.22 -13.88
C ARG A 528 10.18 19.13 -14.94
#